data_AF-A0A5J4PE99-F1
#
_entry.id   AF-A0A5J4PE99-F1
#
_cell.length_a   1.000
_cell.length_b   1.000
_cell.length_c   1.000
_cell.angle_alpha   90.00
_cell.angle_beta   90.00
_cell.angle_gamma   90.00
#
_symmetry.space_group_name_H-M   'P 1'
#
loop_
_entity.id
_entity.type
_entity.pdbx_description
1 polymer ?
#
loop_
_entity_poly.entity_id
_entity_poly.type
_entity_poly.pdbx_seq_one_letter_code
_entity_poly.pdbx_strand_id
1 'polypeptide(L)' 'GLEAYGLEIVENINIEITPNSYNERYLKTKKERMGHTLSLRK' A
#
# COMPACT_ATOMS: atom_id res chain seq x y z
N GLY A 1 7.42 20.68 -1.84
CA GLY A 1 7.30 19.37 -1.17
C GLY A 1 8.48 19.18 -0.24
N LEU A 2 8.81 17.94 0.15
CA LEU A 2 9.96 17.58 0.99
C LEU A 2 11.30 18.18 0.49
N GLU A 3 11.42 18.41 -0.82
CA GLU A 3 12.56 19.08 -1.47
C GLU A 3 12.88 20.48 -0.89
N ALA A 4 11.88 21.23 -0.44
CA ALA A 4 12.08 22.55 0.16
C ALA A 4 12.77 22.49 1.55
N TYR A 5 12.80 21.30 2.15
CA TYR A 5 13.54 20.99 3.38
C TYR A 5 14.88 20.30 3.09
N GLY A 6 15.30 20.21 1.82
CA GLY A 6 16.53 19.51 1.43
C GLY A 6 16.43 17.99 1.51
N LEU A 7 15.22 17.43 1.52
CA LEU A 7 14.98 15.98 1.56
C LEU A 7 14.63 15.46 0.16
N GLU A 8 15.40 14.47 -0.32
CA GLU A 8 15.20 13.78 -1.59
C GLU A 8 14.54 12.40 -1.36
N ILE A 9 13.58 12.04 -2.22
CA ILE A 9 12.96 10.71 -2.19
C ILE A 9 13.85 9.75 -2.96
N VAL A 10 14.56 8.88 -2.24
CA VAL A 10 15.45 7.88 -2.85
C VAL A 10 14.72 6.64 -3.36
N GLU A 11 13.62 6.25 -2.71
CA GLU A 11 12.79 5.11 -3.11
C GLU A 11 11.39 5.18 -2.51
N ASN A 12 10.47 4.36 -3.03
CA ASN A 12 9.13 4.17 -2.46
C ASN A 12 8.91 2.70 -2.12
N ILE A 13 8.95 2.39 -0.82
CA ILE A 13 8.71 1.04 -0.30
C ILE A 13 7.23 0.93 0.07
N ASN A 14 6.53 -0.02 -0.55
CA ASN A 14 5.15 -0.32 -0.20
C ASN A 14 5.08 -0.91 1.23
N ILE A 15 4.25 -0.30 2.07
CA ILE A 15 3.96 -0.82 3.42
C ILE A 15 2.68 -1.64 3.34
N GLU A 16 2.80 -2.94 3.54
CA GLU A 16 1.69 -3.89 3.52
C GLU A 16 1.33 -4.35 4.94
N ILE A 17 0.04 -4.52 5.20
CA ILE A 17 -0.47 -5.08 6.46
C ILE A 17 -1.14 -6.43 6.21
N THR A 18 -1.05 -7.33 7.18
CA THR A 18 -1.80 -8.59 7.14
C THR A 18 -3.31 -8.30 7.19
N PRO A 19 -4.11 -8.87 6.29
CA PRO A 19 -5.56 -8.75 6.35
C PRO A 19 -6.12 -9.30 7.67
N ASN A 20 -7.18 -8.67 8.16
CA ASN A 20 -8.01 -9.19 9.24
C ASN A 20 -9.42 -9.51 8.69
N SER A 21 -10.21 -10.20 9.51
CA SER A 21 -11.57 -10.65 9.12
C SER A 21 -12.49 -9.52 8.66
N TYR A 22 -12.30 -8.29 9.14
CA TYR A 22 -13.13 -7.14 8.79
C TYR A 22 -12.72 -6.48 7.47
N ASN A 23 -11.42 -6.49 7.14
CA ASN A 23 -10.89 -5.74 6.00
C ASN A 23 -10.48 -6.62 4.80
N GLU A 24 -10.49 -7.95 4.93
CA GLU A 24 -10.11 -8.88 3.86
C GLU A 24 -10.84 -8.62 2.54
N ARG A 25 -12.17 -8.50 2.58
CA ARG A 25 -13.00 -8.25 1.39
C ARG A 25 -12.66 -6.92 0.71
N TYR A 26 -12.39 -5.88 1.50
CA TYR A 26 -12.02 -4.57 1.00
C TYR A 26 -10.63 -4.60 0.34
N LEU A 27 -9.65 -5.21 1.01
CA LEU A 27 -8.28 -5.34 0.50
C LEU A 27 -8.23 -6.16 -0.80
N LYS A 28 -9.04 -7.23 -0.89
CA LYS A 28 -9.20 -8.01 -2.13
C LYS A 28 -9.76 -7.15 -3.27
N THR A 29 -10.80 -6.36 -3.00
CA THR A 29 -11.40 -5.46 -4.00
C THR A 29 -10.40 -4.41 -4.45
N LYS A 30 -9.63 -3.83 -3.52
CA LYS A 30 -8.58 -2.86 -3.85
C LYS A 30 -7.54 -3.44 -4.80
N LYS A 31 -7.12 -4.69 -4.56
CA LYS A 31 -6.17 -5.40 -5.41
C LYS A 31 -6.74 -5.69 -6.80
N GLU A 32 -7.91 -6.30 -6.86
CA GLU A 32 -8.44 -6.87 -8.10
C GLU A 32 -9.13 -5.83 -9.01
N ARG A 33 -9.75 -4.80 -8.43
CA ARG A 33 -10.65 -3.90 -9.17
C ARG A 33 -10.21 -2.44 -9.21
N MET A 34 -9.36 -2.01 -8.27
CA MET A 34 -8.94 -0.60 -8.15
C MET A 34 -7.49 -0.35 -8.58
N GLY A 35 -6.81 -1.38 -9.11
CA GLY A 35 -5.44 -1.25 -9.61
C GLY A 35 -4.39 -1.05 -8.52
N HIS A 36 -4.69 -1.37 -7.26
CA HIS A 36 -3.69 -1.31 -6.19
C HIS A 36 -2.81 -2.55 -6.19
N THR A 37 -1.49 -2.35 -6.19
CA THR A 37 -0.53 -3.43 -5.98
C THR A 37 -0.47 -3.78 -4.50
N LEU A 38 -1.21 -4.82 -4.09
CA LEU A 38 -1.22 -5.35 -2.72
C LEU A 38 -0.80 -6.82 -2.72
N SER A 39 0.23 -7.16 -1.94
CA SER A 39 0.59 -8.54 -1.63
C SER A 39 -0.09 -8.95 -0.33
N LEU A 40 -1.31 -9.49 -0.46
CA LEU A 40 -2.05 -10.08 0.66
C LEU A 40 -1.34 -11.37 1.09
N ARG A 41 -0.39 -11.26 2.02
CA ARG A 41 0.23 -12.43 2.67
C ARG A 41 -0.75 -13.00 3.67
N LYS A 42 -0.87 -14.32 3.69
CA LYS A 42 -1.68 -15.06 4.66
C LYS A 42 -0.96 -15.13 6.00
#